data_AF-A0A954R1P5-F1
#
_entry.id   AF-A0A954R1P5-F1
#
_cell.length_a   1.000
_cell.length_b   1.000
_cell.length_c   1.000
_cell.angle_alpha   90.00
_cell.angle_beta   90.00
_cell.angle_gamma   90.00
#
_symmetry.space_group_name_H-M   'P 1'
#
loop_
_entity.id
_entity.type
_entity.pdbx_description
1 polymer ?
#
loop_
_entity_poly.entity_id
_entity_poly.type
_entity_poly.pdbx_seq_one_letter_code
_entity_poly.pdbx_strand_id
1 'polypeptide(L)'
;MRVIQASSFGLLLSFTVASVALAQGGAVVAPPIVNWSYVGHSSTAGEGYLRGSAAVIQSAGQANYLNSIAAVNYQEATRKLIENHDLYVRNAIQSREMVHEFRERYRPSAPTPEEWQRVTEASLPDRLTSDQFDPITGKLIWPHILRTDEYRAFRERVDAIVSNRTPDNSGNGSPSQRELASLIDGMKMLLKSNINSVTLSQYASAKWFLKSVDYEAQFPLQSLPATTDAGASDLFH
;
A
#
# COMPACT_ATOMS: atom_id res chain seq x y z
N MET A 1 35.68 -17.67 -15.47
CA MET A 1 35.67 -16.61 -16.50
C MET A 1 34.74 -17.03 -17.64
N ARG A 2 33.45 -16.72 -17.52
CA ARG A 2 32.47 -16.79 -18.61
C ARG A 2 31.57 -15.57 -18.48
N VAL A 3 31.46 -14.87 -19.60
CA VAL A 3 31.00 -13.49 -19.75
C VAL A 3 29.49 -13.42 -19.58
N ILE A 4 29.08 -12.46 -18.78
CA ILE A 4 27.72 -12.00 -18.54
C ILE A 4 27.29 -11.20 -19.78
N GLN A 5 26.18 -11.58 -20.42
CA GLN A 5 25.49 -10.71 -21.36
C GLN A 5 24.17 -10.24 -20.73
N ALA A 6 24.15 -8.95 -20.45
CA ALA A 6 22.96 -8.18 -20.11
C ALA A 6 22.10 -7.98 -21.36
N SER A 7 20.78 -8.02 -21.19
CA SER A 7 19.84 -7.40 -22.13
C SER A 7 18.69 -6.81 -21.33
N SER A 8 18.73 -5.48 -21.28
CA SER A 8 17.70 -4.60 -20.76
C SER A 8 16.55 -4.42 -21.76
N PHE A 9 15.49 -3.77 -21.28
CA PHE A 9 14.36 -3.18 -22.01
C PHE A 9 13.15 -4.05 -22.32
N GLY A 10 11.99 -3.65 -21.78
CA GLY A 10 10.68 -4.11 -22.26
C GLY A 10 9.55 -4.02 -21.24
N LEU A 11 9.23 -2.83 -20.74
CA LEU A 11 7.98 -2.55 -20.04
C LEU A 11 6.82 -2.64 -21.03
N LEU A 12 6.01 -3.70 -20.96
CA LEU A 12 4.69 -3.78 -21.62
C LEU A 12 3.75 -4.57 -20.70
N LEU A 13 2.96 -3.86 -19.88
CA LEU A 13 1.58 -3.46 -20.16
C LEU A 13 0.60 -4.66 -20.16
N SER A 14 -0.09 -4.80 -19.03
CA SER A 14 -1.43 -5.37 -18.84
C SER A 14 -2.08 -6.07 -20.05
N PHE A 15 -2.11 -7.40 -20.04
CA PHE A 15 -3.12 -8.17 -20.79
C PHE A 15 -4.23 -8.60 -19.83
N THR A 16 -5.17 -7.69 -19.60
CA THR A 16 -6.55 -8.08 -19.25
C THR A 16 -7.14 -8.76 -20.47
N VAL A 17 -7.29 -10.09 -20.41
CA VAL A 17 -8.12 -10.84 -21.36
C VAL A 17 -9.57 -10.47 -21.07
N ALA A 18 -10.05 -9.40 -21.70
CA ALA A 18 -11.47 -9.20 -21.88
C ALA A 18 -11.94 -10.22 -22.91
N SER A 19 -12.42 -11.37 -22.45
CA SER A 19 -13.18 -12.29 -23.28
C SER A 19 -14.46 -11.58 -23.72
N VAL A 20 -14.40 -10.88 -24.85
CA VAL A 20 -15.60 -10.42 -25.55
C VAL A 20 -16.26 -11.67 -26.10
N ALA A 21 -17.19 -12.24 -25.34
CA ALA A 21 -18.14 -13.19 -25.88
C ALA A 21 -19.08 -12.42 -26.81
N LEU A 22 -18.69 -12.29 -28.09
CA LEU A 22 -19.63 -11.97 -29.15
C LEU A 22 -20.53 -13.19 -29.34
N ALA A 23 -21.57 -13.31 -28.52
CA ALA A 23 -22.74 -14.11 -28.86
C ALA A 23 -23.55 -13.38 -29.94
N GLN A 24 -22.94 -13.18 -31.10
CA GLN A 24 -23.64 -12.75 -32.32
C GLN A 24 -24.12 -14.01 -33.03
N GLY A 25 -25.30 -14.47 -32.62
CA GLY A 25 -26.00 -15.60 -33.23
C GLY A 25 -27.48 -15.59 -32.89
N GLY A 26 -28.07 -14.43 -32.60
CA GLY A 26 -29.51 -14.28 -32.59
C GLY A 26 -29.96 -14.17 -34.04
N ALA A 27 -30.73 -15.15 -34.52
CA ALA A 27 -31.34 -15.12 -35.83
C ALA A 27 -32.00 -13.75 -36.04
N VAL A 28 -31.47 -12.98 -36.98
CA VAL A 28 -32.14 -11.77 -37.46
C VAL A 28 -33.43 -12.26 -38.09
N VAL A 29 -34.54 -12.14 -37.36
CA VAL A 29 -35.87 -12.33 -37.91
C VAL A 29 -36.06 -11.20 -38.91
N ALA A 30 -35.74 -11.48 -40.16
CA ALA A 30 -36.00 -10.56 -41.26
C ALA A 30 -37.50 -10.22 -41.23
N PRO A 31 -37.89 -8.93 -41.24
CA PRO A 31 -39.30 -8.59 -41.36
C PRO A 31 -39.83 -9.20 -42.67
N PRO A 32 -41.08 -9.69 -42.72
CA PRO A 32 -41.62 -10.25 -43.95
C PRO A 32 -41.55 -9.20 -45.05
N ILE A 33 -40.95 -9.59 -46.19
CA ILE A 33 -40.91 -8.78 -47.40
C ILE A 33 -42.36 -8.53 -47.80
N VAL A 34 -42.83 -7.30 -47.62
CA VAL A 34 -44.15 -6.87 -48.08
C VAL A 34 -44.03 -6.69 -49.59
N ASN A 35 -44.36 -7.74 -50.35
CA ASN A 35 -44.44 -7.66 -51.80
C ASN A 35 -45.63 -6.78 -52.17
N TRP A 36 -45.37 -5.51 -52.48
CA TRP A 36 -46.32 -4.62 -53.14
C TRP A 36 -46.42 -5.02 -54.62
N SER A 37 -47.12 -6.12 -54.87
CA SER A 37 -47.51 -6.56 -56.20
C SER A 37 -48.50 -5.56 -56.79
N TYR A 38 -48.01 -4.66 -57.62
CA TYR A 38 -48.79 -3.75 -58.48
C TYR A 38 -49.39 -4.57 -59.64
N VAL A 39 -50.39 -5.41 -59.35
CA VAL A 39 -51.12 -6.19 -60.36
C VAL A 39 -52.59 -5.83 -60.28
N GLY A 40 -53.04 -5.07 -61.29
CA GLY A 40 -54.44 -4.88 -61.68
C GLY A 40 -55.30 -4.07 -60.70
N HIS A 41 -55.40 -2.76 -60.93
CA HIS A 41 -56.42 -1.93 -60.28
C HIS A 41 -57.80 -2.17 -60.89
N SER A 42 -58.58 -3.06 -60.28
CA SER A 42 -60.04 -2.97 -60.29
C SER A 42 -60.45 -2.27 -59.00
N SER A 43 -60.60 -0.94 -59.06
CA SER A 43 -60.93 -0.11 -57.89
C SER A 43 -62.43 -0.15 -57.59
N THR A 44 -62.98 -1.31 -57.27
CA THR A 44 -64.31 -1.37 -56.64
C THR A 44 -64.16 -1.29 -55.14
N ALA A 45 -64.97 -0.45 -54.47
CA ALA A 45 -64.90 -0.25 -53.02
C ALA A 45 -65.01 -1.57 -52.23
N GLY A 46 -65.75 -2.54 -52.76
CA GLY A 46 -65.88 -3.89 -52.17
C GLY A 46 -64.59 -4.70 -52.20
N GLU A 47 -63.79 -4.63 -53.27
CA GLU A 47 -62.51 -5.36 -53.36
C GLU A 47 -61.46 -4.78 -52.40
N GLY A 48 -61.38 -3.45 -52.31
CA GLY A 48 -60.52 -2.76 -51.34
C GLY A 48 -60.90 -3.08 -49.89
N TYR A 49 -62.20 -3.17 -49.59
CA TYR A 49 -62.71 -3.56 -48.28
C TYR A 49 -62.30 -4.99 -47.92
N LEU A 50 -62.48 -5.95 -48.83
CA LEU A 50 -62.12 -7.35 -48.60
C LEU A 50 -60.62 -7.53 -48.43
N ARG A 51 -59.78 -6.91 -49.26
CA ARG A 51 -58.32 -6.93 -49.10
C ARG A 51 -57.88 -6.29 -47.78
N GLY A 52 -58.48 -5.16 -47.40
CA GLY A 52 -58.24 -4.50 -46.11
C GLY A 52 -58.59 -5.42 -44.94
N SER A 53 -59.74 -6.09 -44.98
CA SER A 53 -60.15 -7.04 -43.94
C SER A 53 -59.21 -8.25 -43.83
N ALA A 54 -58.74 -8.80 -44.95
CA ALA A 54 -57.76 -9.88 -44.97
C ALA A 54 -56.40 -9.44 -44.42
N ALA A 55 -55.95 -8.22 -44.75
CA ALA A 55 -54.73 -7.63 -44.21
C ALA A 55 -54.83 -7.44 -42.68
N VAL A 56 -55.99 -7.07 -42.14
CA VAL A 56 -56.21 -6.96 -40.68
C VAL A 56 -56.14 -8.32 -40.01
N ILE A 57 -56.79 -9.35 -40.57
CA ILE A 57 -56.76 -10.72 -40.03
C ILE A 57 -55.32 -11.27 -40.05
N GLN A 58 -54.60 -11.08 -41.16
CA GLN A 58 -53.20 -11.49 -41.28
C GLN A 58 -52.32 -10.75 -40.26
N SER A 59 -52.51 -9.43 -40.11
CA SER A 59 -51.78 -8.62 -39.13
C SER A 59 -52.07 -9.07 -37.70
N ALA A 60 -53.30 -9.43 -37.38
CA ALA A 60 -53.67 -9.98 -36.07
C ALA A 60 -53.00 -11.33 -35.80
N GLY A 61 -52.98 -12.23 -36.80
CA GLY A 61 -52.26 -13.51 -36.70
C GLY A 61 -50.75 -13.32 -36.51
N GLN A 62 -50.15 -12.41 -37.27
CA GLN A 62 -48.73 -12.07 -37.15
C GLN A 62 -48.41 -11.44 -35.80
N ALA A 63 -49.26 -10.54 -35.29
CA ALA A 63 -49.10 -9.94 -33.97
C ALA A 63 -49.12 -11.00 -32.86
N ASN A 64 -50.05 -11.96 -32.92
CA ASN A 64 -50.10 -13.07 -31.95
C ASN A 64 -48.83 -13.93 -31.97
N TYR A 65 -48.28 -14.22 -33.15
CA TYR A 65 -47.02 -14.96 -33.30
C TYR A 65 -45.81 -14.16 -32.78
N LEU A 66 -45.73 -12.87 -33.11
CA LEU A 66 -44.64 -12.02 -32.61
C LEU A 66 -44.72 -11.85 -31.09
N ASN A 67 -45.93 -11.75 -30.53
CA ASN A 67 -46.15 -11.70 -29.08
C ASN A 67 -45.70 -13.01 -28.40
N SER A 68 -45.95 -14.17 -29.01
CA SER A 68 -45.50 -15.44 -28.44
C SER A 68 -43.97 -15.59 -28.47
N ILE A 69 -43.32 -15.19 -29.58
CA ILE A 69 -41.85 -15.13 -29.65
C ILE A 69 -41.29 -14.17 -28.60
N ALA A 70 -41.88 -12.97 -28.47
CA ALA A 70 -41.45 -12.00 -27.48
C ALA A 70 -41.55 -12.55 -26.05
N ALA A 71 -42.62 -13.27 -25.74
CA ALA A 71 -42.79 -13.93 -24.44
C ALA A 71 -41.72 -15.01 -24.18
N VAL A 72 -41.40 -15.84 -25.19
CA VAL A 72 -40.33 -16.83 -25.08
C VAL A 72 -38.97 -16.16 -24.87
N ASN A 73 -38.64 -15.14 -25.67
CA ASN A 73 -37.39 -14.41 -25.55
C ASN A 73 -37.25 -13.73 -24.18
N TYR A 74 -38.35 -13.22 -23.62
CA TYR A 74 -38.38 -12.65 -22.28
C TYR A 74 -38.05 -13.72 -21.22
N GLN A 75 -38.69 -14.89 -21.30
CA GLN A 75 -38.42 -16.01 -20.38
C GLN A 75 -36.97 -16.49 -20.48
N GLU A 76 -36.41 -16.59 -21.69
CA GLU A 76 -35.01 -16.95 -21.90
C GLU A 76 -34.05 -15.89 -21.34
N ALA A 77 -34.35 -14.61 -21.51
CA ALA A 77 -33.56 -13.53 -20.94
C ALA A 77 -33.55 -13.58 -19.41
N THR A 78 -34.72 -13.83 -18.79
CA THR A 78 -34.82 -14.03 -17.33
C THR A 78 -34.00 -15.23 -16.86
N ARG A 79 -34.06 -16.37 -17.57
CA ARG A 79 -33.26 -17.55 -17.25
C ARG A 79 -31.76 -17.23 -17.27
N LYS A 80 -31.28 -16.60 -18.34
CA LYS A 80 -29.86 -16.23 -18.49
C LYS A 80 -29.41 -15.26 -17.40
N LEU A 81 -30.27 -14.33 -16.98
CA LEU A 81 -29.98 -13.42 -15.87
C LEU A 81 -29.74 -14.19 -14.57
N ILE A 82 -30.63 -15.13 -14.24
CA ILE A 82 -30.52 -15.96 -13.03
C ILE A 82 -29.25 -16.81 -13.07
N GLU A 83 -28.97 -17.46 -14.21
CA GLU A 83 -27.77 -18.28 -14.40
C GLU A 83 -26.49 -17.44 -14.25
N ASN A 84 -26.45 -16.25 -14.85
CA ASN A 84 -25.32 -15.33 -14.72
C ASN A 84 -25.11 -14.87 -13.28
N HIS A 85 -26.20 -14.59 -12.57
CA HIS A 85 -26.14 -14.19 -11.16
C HIS A 85 -25.58 -15.32 -10.29
N ASP A 86 -26.09 -16.54 -10.46
CA ASP A 86 -25.63 -17.73 -9.73
C ASP A 86 -24.15 -18.04 -10.04
N LEU A 87 -23.73 -17.93 -11.30
CA LEU A 87 -22.33 -18.06 -11.69
C LEU A 87 -21.45 -16.99 -11.01
N TYR A 88 -21.88 -15.74 -10.99
CA TYR A 88 -21.14 -14.65 -10.34
C TYR A 88 -20.95 -14.92 -8.84
N VAL A 89 -22.02 -15.31 -8.14
CA VAL A 89 -21.97 -15.61 -6.70
C VAL A 89 -21.04 -16.79 -6.43
N ARG A 90 -21.16 -17.88 -7.20
CA ARG A 90 -20.29 -19.05 -7.04
C ARG A 90 -18.82 -18.70 -7.28
N ASN A 91 -18.51 -17.97 -8.34
CA ASN A 91 -17.14 -17.54 -8.63
C ASN A 91 -16.57 -16.66 -7.51
N ALA A 92 -17.39 -15.77 -6.93
CA ALA A 92 -16.97 -14.90 -5.84
C ALA A 92 -16.65 -15.70 -4.56
N ILE A 93 -17.47 -16.70 -4.22
CA ILE A 93 -17.24 -17.58 -3.07
C ILE A 93 -15.97 -18.42 -3.30
N GLN A 94 -15.86 -19.09 -4.45
CA GLN A 94 -14.68 -19.89 -4.81
C GLN A 94 -13.39 -19.05 -4.79
N SER A 95 -13.44 -17.82 -5.31
CA SER A 95 -12.27 -16.93 -5.28
C SER A 95 -11.85 -16.58 -3.85
N ARG A 96 -12.80 -16.35 -2.95
CA ARG A 96 -12.51 -16.09 -1.53
C ARG A 96 -11.91 -17.31 -0.84
N GLU A 97 -12.46 -18.49 -1.09
CA GLU A 97 -11.94 -19.76 -0.56
C GLU A 97 -10.51 -20.01 -1.04
N MET A 98 -10.24 -19.85 -2.35
CA MET A 98 -8.89 -19.98 -2.90
C MET A 98 -7.88 -19.01 -2.27
N VAL A 99 -8.28 -17.75 -2.06
CA VAL A 99 -7.42 -16.75 -1.38
C VAL A 99 -7.16 -17.14 0.07
N HIS A 100 -8.18 -17.63 0.77
CA HIS A 100 -8.05 -18.09 2.15
C HIS A 100 -7.11 -19.30 2.25
N GLU A 101 -7.31 -20.31 1.41
CA GLU A 101 -6.43 -21.50 1.33
C GLU A 101 -4.99 -21.13 0.99
N PHE A 102 -4.80 -20.21 0.04
CA PHE A 102 -3.47 -19.71 -0.30
C PHE A 102 -2.81 -19.04 0.90
N ARG A 103 -3.54 -18.18 1.62
CA ARG A 103 -3.03 -17.49 2.81
C ARG A 103 -2.71 -18.45 3.94
N GLU A 104 -3.51 -19.48 4.16
CA GLU A 104 -3.26 -20.48 5.20
C GLU A 104 -2.08 -21.39 4.83
N ARG A 105 -2.00 -21.83 3.56
CA ARG A 105 -0.89 -22.68 3.07
C ARG A 105 0.46 -21.96 3.12
N TYR A 106 0.48 -20.69 2.73
CA TYR A 106 1.69 -19.87 2.68
C TYR A 106 1.74 -18.88 3.84
N ARG A 107 1.02 -19.14 4.93
CA ARG A 107 1.05 -18.29 6.11
C ARG A 107 2.48 -18.30 6.64
N PRO A 108 3.17 -17.15 6.73
CA PRO A 108 4.43 -17.12 7.42
C PRO A 108 4.19 -17.56 8.87
N SER A 109 5.04 -18.45 9.38
CA SER A 109 4.98 -18.79 10.81
C SER A 109 5.10 -17.51 11.61
N ALA A 110 4.25 -17.34 12.63
CA ALA A 110 4.42 -16.25 13.56
C ALA A 110 5.82 -16.38 14.19
N PRO A 111 6.61 -15.29 14.24
CA PRO A 111 7.93 -15.37 14.85
C PRO A 111 7.78 -15.77 16.32
N THR A 112 8.71 -16.60 16.81
CA THR A 112 8.73 -16.96 18.24
C THR A 112 9.06 -15.73 19.09
N PRO A 113 8.74 -15.72 20.40
CA PRO A 113 9.15 -14.63 21.28
C PRO A 113 10.66 -14.34 21.22
N GLU A 114 11.49 -15.37 21.05
CA GLU A 114 12.95 -15.23 20.92
C GLU A 114 13.35 -14.62 19.58
N GLU A 115 12.66 -14.96 18.49
CA GLU A 115 12.86 -14.32 17.19
C GLU A 115 12.42 -12.85 17.24
N TRP A 116 11.32 -12.55 17.92
CA TRP A 116 10.89 -11.17 18.18
C TRP A 116 11.92 -10.39 18.98
N GLN A 117 12.48 -10.99 20.02
CA GLN A 117 13.55 -10.37 20.81
C GLN A 117 14.77 -10.13 19.95
N ARG A 118 15.23 -11.11 19.17
CA ARG A 118 16.38 -10.96 18.28
C ARG A 118 16.17 -9.86 17.24
N VAL A 119 14.98 -9.81 16.62
CA VAL A 119 14.63 -8.76 15.65
C VAL A 119 14.56 -7.40 16.33
N THR A 120 14.01 -7.33 17.55
CA THR A 120 13.94 -6.10 18.34
C THR A 120 15.35 -5.62 18.67
N GLU A 121 16.19 -6.48 19.25
CA GLU A 121 17.59 -6.20 19.59
C GLU A 121 18.39 -5.76 18.34
N ALA A 122 18.24 -6.46 17.22
CA ALA A 122 18.90 -6.10 15.96
C ALA A 122 18.39 -4.79 15.34
N SER A 123 17.20 -4.33 15.74
CA SER A 123 16.60 -3.08 15.25
C SER A 123 16.89 -1.87 16.15
N LEU A 124 17.37 -2.13 17.37
CA LEU A 124 17.78 -1.07 18.29
C LEU A 124 19.01 -0.34 17.71
N PRO A 125 19.07 0.99 17.85
CA PRO A 125 20.27 1.72 17.50
C PRO A 125 21.46 1.29 18.35
N ASP A 126 22.64 1.27 17.74
CA ASP A 126 23.87 1.18 18.51
C ASP A 126 23.96 2.39 19.44
N ARG A 127 24.43 2.14 20.68
CA ARG A 127 24.81 3.22 21.59
C ARG A 127 25.92 4.06 20.98
N LEU A 128 26.01 5.32 21.39
CA LEU A 128 27.08 6.20 20.92
C LEU A 128 28.44 5.62 21.36
N THR A 129 29.34 5.42 20.40
CA THR A 129 30.72 4.99 20.69
C THR A 129 31.49 6.11 21.38
N SER A 130 32.57 5.78 22.11
CA SER A 130 33.47 6.76 22.75
C SER A 130 33.97 7.86 21.80
N ASP A 131 34.10 7.54 20.51
CA ASP A 131 34.56 8.46 19.47
C ASP A 131 33.47 9.44 18.99
N GLN A 132 32.22 9.24 19.44
CA GLN A 132 31.05 10.06 19.08
C GLN A 132 30.48 10.79 20.29
N PHE A 133 30.68 10.25 21.49
CA PHE A 133 30.22 10.81 22.74
C PHE A 133 31.23 10.54 23.85
N ASP A 134 31.62 11.60 24.55
CA ASP A 134 32.40 11.50 25.77
C ASP A 134 31.44 11.56 26.98
N PRO A 135 31.24 10.44 27.70
CA PRO A 135 30.32 10.38 28.84
C PRO A 135 30.79 11.19 30.06
N ILE A 136 32.08 11.55 30.13
CA ILE A 136 32.64 12.32 31.24
C ILE A 136 32.48 13.82 30.97
N THR A 137 32.77 14.27 29.75
CA THR A 137 32.66 15.70 29.41
C THR A 137 31.29 16.10 28.87
N GLY A 138 30.42 15.13 28.55
CA GLY A 138 29.10 15.38 27.96
C GLY A 138 29.17 15.96 26.56
N LYS A 139 30.31 15.83 25.86
CA LYS A 139 30.54 16.41 24.54
C LYS A 139 30.16 15.44 23.43
N LEU A 140 29.38 15.93 22.47
CA LEU A 140 29.02 15.21 21.25
C LEU A 140 29.95 15.59 20.09
N ILE A 141 30.39 14.58 19.33
CA ILE A 141 31.18 14.79 18.11
C ILE A 141 30.23 14.70 16.91
N TRP A 142 29.79 15.87 16.46
CA TRP A 142 28.82 16.02 15.37
C TRP A 142 29.39 15.54 14.02
N PRO A 143 28.65 14.78 13.19
CA PRO A 143 28.97 14.52 11.79
C PRO A 143 29.11 15.81 10.97
N HIS A 144 29.94 15.80 9.92
CA HIS A 144 30.25 17.00 9.13
C HIS A 144 29.00 17.76 8.62
N ILE A 145 27.99 17.04 8.11
CA ILE A 145 26.74 17.66 7.62
C ILE A 145 25.99 18.39 8.73
N LEU A 146 26.01 17.87 9.95
CA LEU A 146 25.34 18.51 11.08
C LEU A 146 26.14 19.69 11.64
N ARG A 147 27.40 19.89 11.24
CA ARG A 147 28.23 21.04 11.66
C ARG A 147 27.94 22.32 10.89
N THR A 148 27.14 22.27 9.81
CA THR A 148 26.80 23.47 9.05
C THR A 148 26.00 24.47 9.90
N ASP A 149 25.92 25.70 9.41
CA ASP A 149 25.28 26.80 10.12
C ASP A 149 23.78 26.54 10.37
N GLU A 150 23.11 25.91 9.41
CA GLU A 150 21.69 25.58 9.46
C GLU A 150 21.29 24.78 10.72
N TYR A 151 22.21 23.95 11.24
CA TYR A 151 21.99 23.14 12.42
C TYR A 151 22.57 23.75 13.71
N ARG A 152 23.22 24.91 13.64
CA ARG A 152 23.95 25.51 14.77
C ARG A 152 23.07 25.68 16.00
N ALA A 153 21.89 26.29 15.85
CA ALA A 153 20.96 26.53 16.95
C ALA A 153 20.48 25.22 17.61
N PHE A 154 20.21 24.19 16.81
CA PHE A 154 19.85 22.87 17.33
C PHE A 154 21.02 22.23 18.07
N ARG A 155 22.23 22.24 17.49
CA ARG A 155 23.42 21.67 18.10
C ARG A 155 23.75 22.29 19.44
N GLU A 156 23.77 23.62 19.52
CA GLU A 156 24.07 24.33 20.77
C GLU A 156 23.06 23.99 21.87
N ARG A 157 21.77 23.88 21.52
CA ARG A 157 20.76 23.48 22.49
C ARG A 157 20.90 22.02 22.92
N VAL A 158 21.17 21.12 21.97
CA VAL A 158 21.41 19.70 22.26
C VAL A 158 22.64 19.53 23.15
N ASP A 159 23.76 20.16 22.80
CA ASP A 159 24.99 20.12 23.58
C ASP A 159 24.77 20.64 25.01
N ALA A 160 24.01 21.74 25.16
CA ALA A 160 23.67 22.29 26.48
C ALA A 160 22.78 21.36 27.29
N ILE A 161 21.82 20.66 26.67
CA ILE A 161 20.98 19.68 27.38
C ILE A 161 21.85 18.51 27.81
N VAL A 162 22.65 17.96 26.90
CA VAL A 162 23.49 16.77 27.15
C VAL A 162 24.54 17.04 28.21
N SER A 163 25.15 18.23 28.25
CA SER A 163 26.13 18.61 29.27
C SER A 163 25.51 18.84 30.65
N ASN A 164 24.24 19.24 30.72
CA ASN A 164 23.52 19.49 31.98
C ASN A 164 22.71 18.28 32.47
N ARG A 165 22.91 17.12 31.86
CA ARG A 165 22.30 15.88 32.31
C ARG A 165 22.84 15.50 33.68
N THR A 166 21.92 15.18 34.58
CA THR A 166 22.17 14.60 35.90
C THR A 166 21.37 13.29 36.01
N PRO A 167 21.72 12.39 36.94
CA PRO A 167 20.93 11.18 37.19
C PRO A 167 19.44 11.48 37.46
N ASP A 168 19.13 12.61 38.11
CA ASP A 168 17.76 13.00 38.48
C ASP A 168 16.93 13.60 37.34
N ASN A 169 17.59 14.16 36.32
CA ASN A 169 16.92 14.83 35.20
C ASN A 169 17.02 14.06 33.88
N SER A 170 17.65 12.88 33.88
CA SER A 170 17.92 12.05 32.71
C SER A 170 17.13 10.75 32.72
N GLY A 171 17.13 10.05 31.59
CA GLY A 171 16.47 8.75 31.44
C GLY A 171 15.09 8.85 30.79
N ASN A 172 14.51 7.69 30.54
CA ASN A 172 13.27 7.56 29.78
C ASN A 172 12.11 8.36 30.41
N GLY A 173 11.50 9.25 29.63
CA GLY A 173 10.39 10.10 30.06
C GLY A 173 10.77 11.37 30.83
N SER A 174 12.06 11.61 31.08
CA SER A 174 12.53 12.81 31.75
C SER A 174 12.28 14.09 30.93
N PRO A 175 12.21 15.29 31.58
CA PRO A 175 12.11 16.56 30.85
C PRO A 175 13.24 16.78 29.85
N SER A 176 14.48 16.42 30.21
CA SER A 176 15.64 16.57 29.32
C SER A 176 15.52 15.65 28.09
N GLN A 177 15.06 14.41 28.28
CA GLN A 177 14.87 13.46 27.18
C GLN A 177 13.78 13.94 26.21
N ARG A 178 12.65 14.43 26.70
CA ARG A 178 11.56 14.94 25.83
C ARG A 178 11.98 16.17 25.04
N GLU A 179 12.70 17.08 25.68
CA GLU A 179 13.23 18.26 24.99
C GLU A 179 14.24 17.85 23.91
N LEU A 180 15.18 16.96 24.26
CA LEU A 180 16.19 16.44 23.34
C LEU A 180 15.55 15.71 22.15
N ALA A 181 14.53 14.88 22.39
CA ALA A 181 13.77 14.20 21.34
C ALA A 181 13.13 15.22 20.37
N SER A 182 12.53 16.29 20.90
CA SER A 182 11.91 17.32 20.05
C SER A 182 12.91 18.05 19.16
N LEU A 183 14.11 18.36 19.69
CA LEU A 183 15.18 19.00 18.94
C LEU A 183 15.73 18.08 17.85
N ILE A 184 15.96 16.81 18.19
CA ILE A 184 16.43 15.79 17.26
C ILE A 184 15.43 15.58 16.13
N ASP A 185 14.13 15.55 16.42
CA ASP A 185 13.10 15.42 15.39
C ASP A 185 13.06 16.64 14.47
N GLY A 186 13.23 17.85 15.02
CA GLY A 186 13.45 19.06 14.23
C GLY A 186 14.66 18.95 13.30
N MET A 187 15.80 18.46 13.81
CA MET A 187 17.00 18.21 13.00
C MET A 187 16.77 17.16 11.91
N LYS A 188 16.04 16.07 12.20
CA LYS A 188 15.68 15.04 11.21
C LYS A 188 14.80 15.62 10.10
N MET A 189 13.85 16.49 10.45
CA MET A 189 13.00 17.17 9.47
C MET A 189 13.82 18.08 8.56
N LEU A 190 14.72 18.88 9.13
CA LEU A 190 15.62 19.75 8.35
C LEU A 190 16.60 18.94 7.48
N LEU A 191 17.14 17.84 7.99
CA LEU A 191 17.96 16.92 7.20
C LEU A 191 17.16 16.30 6.05
N LYS A 192 15.88 16.01 6.25
CA LYS A 192 14.99 15.49 5.20
C LYS A 192 14.68 16.53 4.13
N SER A 193 14.49 17.81 4.48
CA SER A 193 14.31 18.86 3.47
C SER A 193 15.56 19.06 2.62
N ASN A 194 16.74 18.84 3.21
CA ASN A 194 18.04 18.96 2.54
C ASN A 194 18.51 17.67 1.86
N ILE A 195 17.64 16.67 1.67
CA ILE A 195 18.06 15.35 1.13
C ILE A 195 18.70 15.45 -0.27
N ASN A 196 18.33 16.45 -1.07
CA ASN A 196 18.85 16.64 -2.42
C ASN A 196 20.24 17.30 -2.45
N SER A 197 20.69 17.93 -1.36
CA SER A 197 21.99 18.60 -1.27
C SER A 197 23.06 17.76 -0.58
N VAL A 198 22.70 16.58 -0.06
CA VAL A 198 23.60 15.67 0.65
C VAL A 198 23.72 14.34 -0.08
N THR A 199 24.89 13.70 0.00
CA THR A 199 25.04 12.34 -0.54
C THR A 199 24.26 11.33 0.33
N LEU A 200 23.84 10.21 -0.27
CA LEU A 200 23.12 9.15 0.46
C LEU A 200 23.89 8.66 1.70
N SER A 201 25.21 8.51 1.58
CA SER A 201 26.06 8.07 2.69
C SER A 201 26.08 9.10 3.83
N GLN A 202 26.20 10.39 3.51
CA GLN A 202 26.18 11.47 4.49
C GLN A 202 24.82 11.64 5.16
N TYR A 203 23.73 11.48 4.39
CA TYR A 203 22.38 11.49 4.92
C TYR A 203 22.16 10.33 5.90
N ALA A 204 22.56 9.12 5.49
CA ALA A 204 22.41 7.92 6.31
C ALA A 204 23.20 8.03 7.61
N SER A 205 24.46 8.49 7.56
CA SER A 205 25.30 8.64 8.75
C SER A 205 24.79 9.72 9.71
N ALA A 206 24.36 10.88 9.19
CA ALA A 206 23.77 11.94 10.01
C ALA A 206 22.45 11.49 10.66
N LYS A 207 21.57 10.83 9.89
CA LYS A 207 20.31 10.30 10.41
C LYS A 207 20.54 9.22 11.47
N TRP A 208 21.54 8.35 11.25
CA TRP A 208 21.87 7.30 12.20
C TRP A 208 22.43 7.87 13.49
N PHE A 209 23.36 8.82 13.41
CA PHE A 209 23.86 9.56 14.57
C PHE A 209 22.73 10.19 15.39
N LEU A 210 21.80 10.91 14.75
CA LEU A 210 20.65 11.50 15.43
C LEU A 210 19.77 10.47 16.14
N LYS A 211 19.60 9.29 15.55
CA LYS A 211 18.85 8.18 16.17
C LYS A 211 19.60 7.58 17.36
N SER A 212 20.93 7.47 17.30
CA SER A 212 21.76 7.02 18.43
C SER A 212 21.78 8.04 19.57
N VAL A 213 21.79 9.35 19.29
CA VAL A 213 21.69 10.39 20.35
C VAL A 213 20.36 10.30 21.09
N ASP A 214 19.25 10.14 20.36
CA ASP A 214 17.92 9.98 20.96
C ASP A 214 17.81 8.69 21.78
N TYR A 215 18.44 7.60 21.31
CA TYR A 215 18.51 6.35 22.06
C TYR A 215 19.34 6.49 23.35
N GLU A 216 20.51 7.14 23.30
CA GLU A 216 21.36 7.38 24.46
C GLU A 216 20.68 8.28 25.52
N ALA A 217 19.75 9.15 25.10
CA ALA A 217 18.95 9.98 25.99
C ALA A 217 18.01 9.18 26.90
N GLN A 218 17.61 7.98 26.48
CA GLN A 218 16.69 7.13 27.23
C GLN A 218 17.35 6.47 28.45
N PHE A 219 18.68 6.42 28.48
CA PHE A 219 19.44 5.85 29.59
C PHE A 219 19.77 6.93 30.63
N PRO A 220 19.68 6.63 31.94
CA PRO A 220 20.20 7.52 32.96
C PRO A 220 21.74 7.57 32.86
N LEU A 221 22.33 8.72 33.22
CA LEU A 221 23.78 8.77 33.45
C LEU A 221 24.09 7.84 34.63
N GLN A 222 25.00 6.88 34.44
CA GLN A 222 25.45 6.03 35.53
C GLN A 222 26.10 6.92 36.60
N SER A 223 25.57 6.92 37.83
CA SER A 223 26.31 7.45 38.96
C SER A 223 27.55 6.58 39.13
N LEU A 224 28.74 7.18 39.05
CA LEU A 224 29.95 6.49 39.48
C LEU A 224 29.68 5.89 40.87
N PRO A 225 30.04 4.62 41.14
CA PRO A 225 30.12 4.19 42.53
C PRO A 225 31.02 5.21 43.23
N ALA A 226 30.53 5.81 44.31
CA ALA A 226 31.35 6.64 45.18
C ALA A 226 32.65 5.87 45.39
N THR A 227 33.78 6.49 45.00
CA THR A 227 35.12 5.93 45.19
C THR A 227 35.15 5.38 46.60
N THR A 228 35.13 4.05 46.70
CA THR A 228 35.27 3.40 47.98
C THR A 228 36.69 3.72 48.37
N ASP A 229 36.85 4.63 49.33
CA ASP A 229 38.09 4.82 50.09
C ASP A 229 38.46 3.46 50.68
N ALA A 230 39.19 2.67 49.93
CA ALA A 230 39.68 1.37 50.31
C ALA A 230 41.17 1.31 49.96
N GLY A 231 42.00 1.61 50.97
CA GLY A 231 43.42 1.22 50.96
C GLY A 231 44.42 2.34 51.21
N ALA A 232 44.25 3.17 52.24
CA ALA A 232 45.31 4.05 52.71
C ALA A 232 45.29 4.27 54.23
N SER A 233 45.16 3.19 55.02
CA SER A 233 45.42 3.25 56.47
C SER A 233 45.49 1.84 57.07
N ASP A 234 46.46 1.02 56.65
CA ASP A 234 46.82 -0.19 57.42
C ASP A 234 48.23 -0.69 57.08
N LEU A 235 49.20 0.21 57.13
CA LEU A 235 50.63 -0.13 57.18
C LEU A 235 51.31 0.98 58.00
N PHE A 236 51.20 0.91 59.32
CA PHE A 236 52.15 1.42 60.33
C PHE A 236 51.48 1.36 61.70
N HIS A 237 51.61 0.23 62.39
CA HIS A 237 51.90 0.13 63.83
C HIS A 237 52.30 -1.29 64.20
#